data_AF-A0A2K2VGI9-F1
#
_entry.id   AF-A0A2K2VGI9-F1
#
_cell.length_a   1.000
_cell.length_b   1.000
_cell.length_c   1.000
_cell.angle_alpha   90.00
_cell.angle_beta   90.00
_cell.angle_gamma   90.00
#
_symmetry.space_group_name_H-M   'P 1'
#
loop_
_entity.id
_entity.type
_entity.pdbx_description
1 polymer ?
#
loop_
_entity_poly.entity_id
_entity_poly.type
_entity_poly.pdbx_seq_one_letter_code
_entity_poly.pdbx_strand_id
1 'polypeptide(L)'
;MRRWSRVSLHTLILKLLDGVSDPATRADITATFSIITEAYVRGRLDENRLEKALTELIMDALSIKHPDKSIDELKNMSQEWVEKFRRAIRVTALRIRLGASLLREEMI
;
A
#
# COMPACT_ATOMS: atom_id res chain seq x y z
N MET A 1 -21.37 5.70 -14.28
CA MET A 1 -20.61 4.44 -14.09
C MET A 1 -19.15 4.77 -13.74
N ARG A 2 -18.72 4.61 -12.48
CA ARG A 2 -17.29 4.77 -12.13
C ARG A 2 -16.55 3.53 -12.63
N ARG A 3 -15.75 3.69 -13.68
CA ARG A 3 -14.81 2.67 -14.19
C ARG A 3 -13.69 2.55 -13.15
N TRP A 4 -13.83 1.59 -12.23
CA TRP A 4 -12.75 1.24 -11.30
C TRP A 4 -11.62 0.64 -12.15
N SER A 5 -10.72 1.49 -12.64
CA SER A 5 -9.47 1.03 -13.24
C SER A 5 -8.80 0.08 -12.24
N ARG A 6 -8.24 -1.02 -12.73
CA ARG A 6 -7.40 -1.94 -11.95
C ARG A 6 -6.15 -1.16 -11.52
N VAL A 7 -6.25 -0.34 -10.49
CA VAL A 7 -5.13 0.47 -10.02
C VAL A 7 -4.13 -0.48 -9.38
N SER A 8 -2.95 -0.61 -9.99
CA SER A 8 -1.87 -1.41 -9.44
C SER A 8 -1.36 -0.78 -8.14
N LEU A 9 -0.75 -1.59 -7.26
CA LEU A 9 -0.09 -1.09 -6.06
C LEU A 9 0.91 0.04 -6.40
N HIS A 10 1.70 -0.16 -7.46
CA HIS A 10 2.64 0.84 -7.95
C HIS A 10 1.95 2.17 -8.32
N THR A 11 0.82 2.11 -9.02
CA THR A 11 0.04 3.31 -9.36
C THR A 11 -0.51 4.02 -8.11
N LEU A 12 -0.91 3.28 -7.07
CA LEU A 12 -1.33 3.88 -5.80
C LEU A 12 -0.17 4.60 -5.11
N ILE A 13 1.02 3.98 -5.06
CA ILE A 13 2.23 4.58 -4.48
C ILE A 13 2.56 5.89 -5.21
N LEU A 14 2.59 5.88 -6.55
CA LEU A 14 2.87 7.08 -7.34
C LEU A 14 1.88 8.21 -7.08
N LYS A 15 0.59 7.89 -6.93
CA LYS A 15 -0.44 8.90 -6.62
C LYS A 15 -0.35 9.43 -5.19
N LEU A 16 0.03 8.60 -4.23
CA LEU A 16 0.25 9.04 -2.85
C LEU A 16 1.43 10.01 -2.80
N LEU A 17 2.53 9.66 -3.47
CA LEU A 17 3.76 10.45 -3.54
C LEU A 17 3.67 11.68 -4.45
N ASP A 18 2.60 11.84 -5.21
CA ASP A 18 2.38 13.07 -5.99
C ASP A 18 2.31 14.27 -5.03
N GLY A 19 3.14 15.29 -5.22
CA GLY A 19 3.30 16.41 -4.29
C GLY A 19 4.36 16.23 -3.19
N VAL A 20 4.97 15.04 -3.04
CA VAL A 20 6.16 14.87 -2.20
C VAL A 20 7.39 15.13 -3.09
N SER A 21 8.08 16.24 -2.86
CA SER A 21 9.17 16.72 -3.73
C SER A 21 10.54 16.12 -3.39
N ASP A 22 10.81 15.84 -2.11
CA ASP A 22 12.12 15.35 -1.66
C ASP A 22 12.40 13.91 -2.17
N PRO A 23 13.45 13.69 -2.98
CA PRO A 23 13.73 12.37 -3.54
C PRO A 23 14.05 11.30 -2.49
N ALA A 24 14.74 11.66 -1.40
CA ALA A 24 15.09 10.71 -0.35
C ALA A 24 13.82 10.21 0.36
N THR A 25 12.95 11.13 0.77
CA THR A 25 11.64 10.82 1.35
C THR A 25 10.81 9.91 0.43
N ARG A 26 10.76 10.20 -0.88
CA ARG A 26 10.04 9.36 -1.85
C ARG A 26 10.59 7.94 -1.91
N ALA A 27 11.92 7.80 -1.88
CA ALA A 27 12.59 6.51 -1.87
C ALA A 27 12.27 5.73 -0.58
N ASP A 28 12.36 6.37 0.58
CA ASP A 28 12.10 5.76 1.88
C ASP A 28 10.65 5.27 2.01
N ILE A 29 9.67 6.09 1.59
CA ILE A 29 8.26 5.71 1.58
C ILE A 29 8.05 4.50 0.65
N THR A 30 8.64 4.52 -0.54
CA THR A 30 8.51 3.42 -1.52
C THR A 30 9.15 2.11 -1.02
N ALA A 31 10.31 2.21 -0.38
CA ALA A 31 10.99 1.07 0.24
C ALA A 31 10.13 0.49 1.37
N THR A 32 9.56 1.34 2.21
CA THR A 32 8.70 0.92 3.32
C THR A 32 7.43 0.22 2.83
N PHE A 33 6.78 0.73 1.77
CA PHE A 33 5.66 0.03 1.13
C PHE A 33 6.05 -1.36 0.64
N SER A 34 7.25 -1.49 0.05
CA SER A 34 7.76 -2.75 -0.47
C SER A 34 7.96 -3.77 0.67
N ILE A 35 8.57 -3.34 1.77
CA ILE A 35 8.78 -4.17 2.97
C ILE A 35 7.45 -4.64 3.57
N ILE A 36 6.49 -3.73 3.78
CA ILE A 36 5.16 -4.06 4.32
C ILE A 36 4.45 -5.06 3.41
N THR A 37 4.48 -4.82 2.10
CA THR A 37 3.83 -5.67 1.10
C THR A 37 4.45 -7.07 1.09
N GLU A 38 5.78 -7.16 1.07
CA GLU A 38 6.49 -8.43 1.08
C GLU A 38 6.19 -9.23 2.36
N ALA A 39 6.21 -8.57 3.52
CA ALA A 39 5.90 -9.18 4.80
C ALA A 39 4.49 -9.78 4.81
N TYR A 40 3.50 -9.05 4.29
CA TYR A 40 2.12 -9.55 4.20
C TYR A 40 1.98 -10.69 3.20
N VAL A 41 2.53 -10.55 2.00
CA VAL A 41 2.48 -11.59 0.94
C VAL A 41 3.05 -12.91 1.48
N ARG A 42 4.19 -12.85 2.18
CA ARG A 42 4.87 -14.00 2.79
C ARG A 42 4.19 -14.53 4.07
N GLY A 43 3.08 -13.94 4.50
CA GLY A 43 2.33 -14.36 5.68
C GLY A 43 3.02 -14.01 7.02
N ARG A 44 4.01 -13.11 7.01
CA ARG A 44 4.71 -12.63 8.21
C ARG A 44 3.99 -11.46 8.89
N LEU A 45 3.00 -10.89 8.21
CA LEU A 45 2.17 -9.79 8.68
C LEU A 45 0.70 -10.19 8.52
N ASP A 46 -0.07 -10.13 9.62
CA ASP A 46 -1.52 -10.32 9.58
C ASP A 46 -2.24 -9.06 9.11
N GLU A 47 -3.56 -9.17 8.96
CA GLU A 47 -4.40 -8.11 8.42
C GLU A 47 -4.48 -6.86 9.31
N ASN A 48 -4.57 -7.02 10.63
CA ASN A 48 -4.67 -5.91 11.56
C ASN A 48 -3.34 -5.15 11.61
N ARG A 49 -2.22 -5.87 11.59
CA ARG A 49 -0.88 -5.28 11.54
C ARG A 49 -0.61 -4.62 10.20
N LEU A 50 -1.12 -5.15 9.09
CA LEU A 50 -1.07 -4.51 7.78
C LEU A 50 -1.79 -3.16 7.82
N GLU A 51 -3.02 -3.14 8.33
CA GLU A 51 -3.82 -1.92 8.42
C GLU A 51 -3.13 -0.84 9.26
N LYS A 52 -2.59 -1.22 10.43
CA LYS A 52 -1.83 -0.30 11.28
C LYS A 52 -0.58 0.26 10.58
N ALA A 53 0.24 -0.62 9.99
CA ALA A 53 1.47 -0.21 9.32
C ALA A 53 1.21 0.71 8.11
N LEU A 54 0.15 0.41 7.35
CA LEU A 54 -0.29 1.28 6.25
C LEU A 54 -0.78 2.63 6.77
N THR A 55 -1.55 2.64 7.87
CA THR A 55 -2.06 3.88 8.46
C THR A 55 -0.93 4.80 8.87
N GLU A 56 0.08 4.28 9.58
CA GLU A 56 1.26 5.04 9.99
C GLU A 56 1.99 5.62 8.77
N LEU A 57 2.36 4.77 7.79
CA LEU A 57 3.09 5.22 6.60
C LEU A 57 2.31 6.23 5.75
N ILE A 58 1.01 6.04 5.60
CA ILE A 58 0.15 6.94 4.83
C ILE A 58 -0.03 8.27 5.56
N MET A 59 -0.16 8.25 6.88
CA MET A 59 -0.22 9.48 7.68
C MET A 59 1.07 10.29 7.54
N ASP A 60 2.24 9.64 7.57
CA ASP A 60 3.53 10.31 7.37
C ASP A 60 3.60 10.95 5.97
N ALA A 61 3.25 10.20 4.94
CA ALA A 61 3.24 10.70 3.56
C ALA A 61 2.25 11.86 3.36
N LEU A 62 1.05 11.78 3.95
CA LEU A 62 0.03 12.83 3.86
C LEU A 62 0.42 14.09 4.64
N SER A 63 1.08 13.94 5.80
CA SER A 63 1.53 15.08 6.60
C SER A 63 2.61 15.88 5.88
N ILE A 64 3.48 15.20 5.12
CA ILE A 64 4.49 15.85 4.26
C ILE A 64 3.82 16.54 3.06
N LYS A 65 2.83 15.88 2.45
CA LYS A 65 2.14 16.37 1.26
C LYS A 65 1.18 17.54 1.55
N HIS A 66 0.59 17.57 2.74
CA HIS A 66 -0.44 18.52 3.15
C HIS A 66 -0.12 19.10 4.54
N PRO A 67 0.97 19.89 4.67
CA PRO A 67 1.41 20.41 5.96
C PRO A 67 0.44 21.41 6.60
N ASP A 68 -0.51 21.94 5.81
CA ASP A 68 -1.53 22.90 6.20
C ASP A 68 -2.81 22.25 6.75
N LYS A 69 -2.96 20.93 6.58
CA LYS A 69 -4.15 20.20 7.03
C LYS A 69 -4.10 19.85 8.50
N SER A 70 -5.26 19.85 9.13
CA SER A 70 -5.41 19.37 10.50
C SER A 70 -5.21 17.84 10.59
N ILE A 71 -4.84 17.36 11.78
CA ILE A 71 -4.66 15.93 12.05
C ILE A 71 -5.93 15.13 11.73
N ASP A 72 -7.12 15.68 12.01
CA ASP A 72 -8.38 14.99 11.77
C ASP A 72 -8.72 14.89 10.27
N GLU A 73 -8.41 15.92 9.48
CA GLU A 73 -8.50 15.83 8.02
C GLU A 73 -7.54 14.77 7.47
N LEU A 74 -6.30 14.75 7.95
CA LEU A 74 -5.30 13.77 7.53
C LEU A 74 -5.73 12.34 7.87
N LYS A 75 -6.32 12.12 9.06
CA LYS A 75 -6.88 10.82 9.46
C LYS A 75 -8.02 10.38 8.55
N ASN A 76 -8.94 11.27 8.21
CA ASN A 76 -10.04 10.94 7.30
C ASN A 76 -9.52 10.57 5.91
N MET A 77 -8.53 11.33 5.40
CA MET A 77 -7.88 11.01 4.14
C MET A 77 -7.13 9.68 4.19
N SER A 78 -6.41 9.40 5.28
CA SER A 78 -5.60 8.18 5.40
C SER A 78 -6.46 6.93 5.38
N GLN A 79 -7.63 6.93 6.01
CA GLN A 79 -8.57 5.79 5.97
C GLN A 79 -8.94 5.37 4.55
N GLU A 80 -9.23 6.33 3.66
CA GLU A 80 -9.53 6.02 2.26
C GLU A 80 -8.34 5.40 1.53
N TRP A 81 -7.14 5.89 1.81
CA TRP A 81 -5.92 5.38 1.21
C TRP A 81 -5.59 3.99 1.72
N VAL A 82 -5.66 3.77 3.03
CA VAL A 82 -5.43 2.47 3.69
C VAL A 82 -6.31 1.41 3.05
N GLU A 83 -7.61 1.68 2.86
CA GLU A 83 -8.52 0.72 2.24
C GLU A 83 -8.13 0.39 0.79
N LYS A 84 -7.73 1.40 -0.01
CA LYS A 84 -7.25 1.18 -1.38
C LYS A 84 -6.00 0.31 -1.41
N PHE A 85 -5.04 0.60 -0.53
CA PHE A 85 -3.78 -0.15 -0.42
C PHE A 85 -4.00 -1.58 0.06
N ARG A 86 -4.82 -1.79 1.09
CA ARG A 86 -5.17 -3.13 1.61
C ARG A 86 -5.74 -4.02 0.50
N ARG A 87 -6.70 -3.50 -0.27
CA ARG A 87 -7.28 -4.24 -1.41
C ARG A 87 -6.22 -4.60 -2.46
N ALA A 88 -5.38 -3.65 -2.84
CA ALA A 88 -4.34 -3.88 -3.84
C ALA A 88 -3.31 -4.93 -3.37
N ILE A 89 -2.89 -4.86 -2.10
CA ILE A 89 -1.95 -5.79 -1.49
C ILE A 89 -2.57 -7.19 -1.37
N ARG A 90 -3.83 -7.31 -0.94
CA ARG A 90 -4.57 -8.59 -0.90
C ARG A 90 -4.64 -9.27 -2.25
N VAL A 91 -5.02 -8.53 -3.29
CA VAL A 91 -5.07 -9.07 -4.66
C VAL A 91 -3.70 -9.54 -5.12
N THR A 92 -2.65 -8.78 -4.78
CA THR A 92 -1.26 -9.16 -5.09
C THR A 92 -0.85 -10.44 -4.37
N ALA A 93 -1.14 -10.56 -3.06
CA ALA A 93 -0.86 -11.75 -2.27
C ALA A 93 -1.60 -12.99 -2.80
N LEU A 94 -2.88 -12.87 -3.14
CA LEU A 94 -3.66 -13.95 -3.72
C LEU A 94 -3.08 -14.44 -5.05
N ARG A 95 -2.72 -13.51 -5.96
CA ARG A 95 -2.10 -13.86 -7.24
C ARG A 95 -0.80 -14.62 -7.07
N ILE A 96 0.06 -14.19 -6.16
CA ILE A 96 1.34 -14.84 -5.88
C ILE A 96 1.11 -16.24 -5.30
N ARG A 97 0.18 -16.38 -4.36
CA ARG A 97 -0.13 -17.68 -3.72
C ARG A 97 -0.75 -18.68 -4.70
N LEU A 98 -1.66 -18.23 -5.57
CA LEU A 98 -2.29 -19.06 -6.61
C LEU A 98 -1.30 -19.42 -7.72
N GLY A 99 -0.45 -18.48 -8.17
CA GLY A 99 0.62 -18.80 -9.11
C GLY A 99 1.60 -19.83 -8.54
N ALA A 100 1.94 -19.72 -7.25
CA ALA A 100 2.79 -20.67 -6.57
C ALA A 100 2.13 -22.04 -6.32
N SER A 101 0.80 -22.13 -6.25
CA SER A 101 0.11 -23.43 -6.17
C SER A 101 0.11 -24.15 -7.52
N LEU A 102 -0.17 -23.44 -8.62
CA LEU A 102 -0.19 -24.02 -9.97
C LEU A 102 1.20 -24.56 -10.38
N LEU A 103 2.27 -23.82 -10.10
CA LEU A 103 3.64 -24.30 -10.38
C LEU A 103 4.05 -25.53 -9.56
N ARG A 104 3.41 -25.78 -8.41
CA ARG A 104 3.67 -27.00 -7.61
C ARG A 104 2.96 -28.23 -8.17
N GLU A 105 1.85 -28.05 -8.86
CA GLU A 105 1.08 -29.15 -9.48
C GLU A 105 1.77 -29.67 -10.76
N GLU A 106 2.52 -28.82 -11.48
CA GLU A 106 3.29 -29.22 -12.67
C GLU A 106 4.63 -29.92 -12.35
N MET A 107 5.05 -29.93 -11.08
CA MET A 107 6.31 -30.54 -10.61
C MET A 107 6.12 -31.91 -9.93
N ILE A 108 4.91 -32.46 -9.93
CA ILE A 108 4.54 -33.79 -9.41
C ILE A 108 4.08 -34.65 -10.59
#